data_AF-A0A2W4K6S5-F1
#
_entry.id   AF-A0A2W4K6S5-F1
#
_cell.length_a   1.000
_cell.length_b   1.000
_cell.length_c   1.000
_cell.angle_alpha   90.00
_cell.angle_beta   90.00
_cell.angle_gamma   90.00
#
_symmetry.space_group_name_H-M   'P 1'
#
loop_
_entity.id
_entity.type
_entity.pdbx_description
1 polymer ?
#
loop_
_entity_poly.entity_id
_entity_poly.type
_entity_poly.pdbx_seq_one_letter_code
_entity_poly.pdbx_strand_id
1 'polypeptide(L)'
;MIKLIGILIIILGFALKLDTIAVVVVAGMATGLAAGLSFNQILTTLGDSFINNRYMTVFFVTLPAIGILESYGLRERAAYLISKMKSVTPGRLLMVYTALRTLASALSLRLGGHVQFIRPLILPMAEGAAKNNYGELDEKEMEEL
;
A
#
# COMPACT_ATOMS: atom_id res chain seq x y z
N MET A 1 33.55 -10.34 6.11
CA MET A 1 32.51 -11.30 5.66
C MET A 1 31.70 -11.93 6.80
N ILE A 2 32.25 -12.08 8.02
CA ILE A 2 31.51 -12.62 9.19
C ILE A 2 30.30 -11.74 9.61
N LYS A 3 30.32 -10.44 9.28
CA LYS A 3 29.28 -9.46 9.63
C LYS A 3 27.90 -9.72 9.02
N LEU A 4 27.75 -10.62 8.04
CA LEU A 4 26.45 -10.95 7.40
C LEU A 4 25.89 -12.31 7.85
N ILE A 5 26.39 -12.88 8.95
CA ILE A 5 25.96 -14.20 9.43
C ILE A 5 24.45 -14.27 9.73
N GLY A 6 23.82 -13.14 10.08
CA GLY A 6 22.37 -13.07 10.26
C GLY A 6 21.56 -13.44 9.02
N ILE A 7 22.07 -13.18 7.81
CA ILE A 7 21.37 -13.55 6.57
C ILE A 7 21.26 -15.07 6.45
N LEU A 8 22.34 -15.81 6.77
CA LEU A 8 22.32 -17.26 6.81
C LEU A 8 21.32 -17.79 7.85
N ILE A 9 21.26 -17.15 9.02
CA ILE A 9 20.30 -17.50 10.09
C ILE A 9 18.86 -17.27 9.61
N ILE A 10 18.59 -16.18 8.90
CA ILE A 10 17.25 -15.89 8.35
C ILE A 10 16.85 -16.92 7.30
N ILE A 11 17.76 -17.24 6.36
CA ILE A 11 17.49 -18.23 5.30
C ILE A 11 17.18 -19.59 5.92
N LEU A 12 18.01 -20.06 6.86
CA LEU A 12 17.80 -21.35 7.54
C LEU A 12 16.53 -21.34 8.41
N GLY A 13 16.28 -20.26 9.15
CA GLY A 13 15.11 -20.14 10.01
C GLY A 13 13.80 -20.16 9.23
N PHE A 14 13.75 -19.48 8.08
CA PHE A 14 12.58 -19.51 7.19
C PHE A 14 12.44 -20.84 6.44
N ALA A 15 13.55 -21.45 6.01
CA ALA A 15 13.53 -22.78 5.40
C ALA A 15 12.95 -23.84 6.36
N LEU A 16 13.26 -23.72 7.66
CA LEU A 16 12.74 -24.57 8.72
C LEU A 16 11.34 -24.16 9.23
N LYS A 17 10.72 -23.12 8.64
CA LYS A 17 9.40 -22.58 9.02
C LYS A 17 9.28 -22.22 10.51
N LEU A 18 10.37 -21.75 11.12
CA LEU A 18 10.36 -21.26 12.50
C LEU A 18 9.63 -19.92 12.60
N ASP A 19 9.31 -19.51 13.83
CA ASP A 19 8.68 -18.21 14.09
C ASP A 19 9.51 -17.06 13.50
N THR A 20 8.88 -16.29 12.62
CA THR A 20 9.53 -15.24 11.84
C THR A 20 10.16 -14.17 12.75
N ILE A 21 9.50 -13.81 13.84
CA ILE A 21 9.97 -12.76 14.75
C ILE A 21 11.19 -13.25 15.52
N ALA A 22 11.12 -14.46 16.08
CA ALA A 22 12.23 -15.06 16.80
C ALA A 22 13.48 -15.21 15.91
N VAL A 23 13.31 -15.68 14.68
CA VAL A 23 14.41 -15.82 13.70
C VAL A 23 15.07 -14.48 13.41
N VAL A 24 14.28 -13.42 13.16
CA VAL A 24 14.81 -12.09 12.85
C VAL A 24 15.54 -11.48 14.05
N VAL A 25 15.02 -11.64 15.26
CA VAL A 25 15.67 -11.13 16.49
C VAL A 25 17.00 -11.84 16.72
N VAL A 26 17.04 -13.17 16.64
CA VAL A 26 18.27 -13.96 16.81
C VAL A 26 19.30 -13.61 15.73
N ALA A 27 18.87 -13.46 14.47
CA ALA A 27 19.74 -13.04 13.38
C ALA A 27 20.31 -11.63 13.60
N GLY A 28 19.50 -10.69 14.07
CA GLY A 28 19.93 -9.34 14.42
C GLY A 28 20.95 -9.33 15.57
N MET A 29 20.70 -10.11 16.61
CA MET A 29 21.63 -10.28 17.74
C MET A 29 22.96 -10.91 17.27
N ALA A 30 22.91 -11.99 16.50
CA ALA A 30 24.10 -12.67 15.98
C ALA A 30 24.91 -11.73 15.05
N THR A 31 24.25 -10.94 14.22
CA THR A 31 24.88 -9.93 13.35
C THR A 31 25.54 -8.81 14.17
N GLY A 32 24.84 -8.30 15.19
CA GLY A 32 25.37 -7.27 16.07
C GLY A 32 26.61 -7.73 16.83
N LEU A 33 26.58 -8.95 17.38
CA LEU A 33 27.72 -9.56 18.06
C LEU A 33 28.88 -9.82 17.09
N ALA A 34 28.60 -10.35 15.90
CA ALA A 34 29.58 -10.56 14.83
C ALA A 34 30.19 -9.25 14.30
N ALA A 35 29.49 -8.13 14.45
CA ALA A 35 29.98 -6.79 14.12
C ALA A 35 30.83 -6.16 15.24
N GLY A 36 30.96 -6.81 16.39
CA GLY A 36 31.73 -6.32 17.55
C GLY A 36 30.95 -5.36 18.45
N LEU A 37 29.62 -5.29 18.30
CA LEU A 37 28.78 -4.48 19.19
C LEU A 37 28.61 -5.19 20.53
N SER A 38 28.67 -4.42 21.62
CA SER A 38 28.31 -4.92 22.94
C SER A 38 26.80 -5.21 23.03
N PHE A 39 26.39 -6.09 23.94
CA PHE A 39 24.98 -6.42 24.15
C PHE A 39 24.11 -5.17 24.39
N ASN A 40 24.62 -4.21 25.16
CA ASN A 40 23.92 -2.95 25.42
C ASN A 40 23.74 -2.13 24.12
N GLN A 41 24.79 -2.01 23.30
CA GLN A 41 24.69 -1.29 22.02
C GLN A 41 23.70 -1.96 21.05
N ILE A 42 23.63 -3.29 21.03
CA ILE A 42 22.63 -4.02 20.23
C ILE A 42 21.22 -3.66 20.68
N LEU A 43 20.98 -3.66 22.00
CA LEU A 43 19.68 -3.35 22.57
C LEU A 43 19.27 -1.89 22.32
N THR A 44 20.20 -0.94 22.47
CA THR A 44 19.99 0.47 22.13
C THR A 44 19.70 0.65 20.64
N THR A 45 20.49 0.03 19.75
CA THR A 45 20.29 0.14 18.30
C THR A 45 18.94 -0.43 17.86
N LEU A 46 18.53 -1.56 18.45
CA LEU A 46 17.19 -2.12 18.23
C LEU A 46 16.12 -1.13 18.68
N GLY A 47 16.22 -0.59 19.89
CA GLY A 47 15.29 0.40 20.43
C GLY A 47 15.16 1.65 19.55
N ASP A 48 16.29 2.23 19.15
CA ASP A 48 16.32 3.40 18.26
C ASP A 48 15.70 3.07 16.90
N SER A 49 15.95 1.88 16.37
CA SER A 49 15.35 1.42 15.12
C SER A 49 13.83 1.30 15.23
N PHE A 50 13.30 0.82 16.36
CA PHE A 50 11.85 0.77 16.59
C PHE A 50 11.23 2.17 16.71
N ILE A 51 11.87 3.09 17.44
CA ILE A 51 11.38 4.47 17.58
C ILE A 51 11.40 5.20 16.23
N ASN A 52 12.51 5.11 15.50
CA ASN A 52 12.64 5.74 14.18
C ASN A 52 11.65 5.17 13.16
N ASN A 53 11.26 3.91 13.31
CA ASN A 53 10.26 3.26 12.47
C ASN A 53 8.85 3.23 13.06
N ARG A 54 8.53 4.08 14.05
CA ARG A 54 7.18 4.17 14.65
C ARG A 54 6.07 4.42 13.63
N TYR A 55 6.39 5.05 12.49
CA TYR A 55 5.42 5.25 11.41
C TYR A 55 4.88 3.92 10.86
N MET A 56 5.67 2.83 10.90
CA MET A 56 5.20 1.51 10.47
C MET A 56 4.05 1.03 11.34
N THR A 57 4.01 1.42 12.62
CA THR A 57 2.96 1.06 13.61
C THR A 57 1.65 1.82 13.39
N VAL A 58 1.62 2.83 12.52
CA VAL A 58 0.40 3.64 12.24
C VAL A 58 -0.74 2.78 11.69
N PHE A 59 -0.43 1.65 11.04
CA PHE A 59 -1.46 0.72 10.56
C PHE A 59 -2.39 0.21 11.67
N PHE A 60 -1.92 0.13 12.92
CA PHE A 60 -2.78 -0.25 14.06
C PHE A 60 -3.87 0.78 14.36
N VAL A 61 -3.67 2.04 13.98
CA VAL A 61 -4.71 3.08 14.06
C VAL A 61 -5.54 3.11 12.79
N THR A 62 -4.88 2.96 11.63
CA THR A 62 -5.55 2.99 10.32
C THR A 62 -6.54 1.84 10.14
N LEU A 63 -6.21 0.60 10.54
CA LEU A 63 -7.09 -0.55 10.35
C LEU A 63 -8.41 -0.42 11.14
N PRO A 64 -8.42 -0.12 12.45
CA PRO A 64 -9.67 0.15 13.17
C PRO A 64 -10.43 1.35 12.61
N ALA A 65 -9.73 2.42 12.22
CA ALA A 65 -10.38 3.57 11.61
C ALA A 65 -11.11 3.21 10.31
N ILE A 66 -10.48 2.41 9.44
CA ILE A 66 -11.12 1.86 8.23
C ILE A 66 -12.31 0.98 8.62
N GLY A 67 -12.14 0.06 9.57
CA GLY A 67 -13.22 -0.83 10.02
C GLY A 67 -14.44 -0.08 10.55
N ILE A 68 -14.22 1.01 11.29
CA ILE A 68 -15.29 1.92 11.74
C ILE A 68 -15.96 2.55 10.52
N LEU A 69 -15.21 3.19 9.62
CA LEU A 69 -15.78 3.84 8.43
C LEU A 69 -16.59 2.87 7.56
N GLU A 70 -16.08 1.64 7.36
CA GLU A 70 -16.80 0.59 6.64
C GLU A 70 -18.07 0.15 7.37
N SER A 71 -18.05 0.01 8.70
CA SER A 71 -19.25 -0.32 9.49
C SER A 71 -20.35 0.76 9.42
N TYR A 72 -19.97 2.02 9.17
CA TYR A 72 -20.89 3.13 8.91
C TYR A 72 -21.33 3.24 7.45
N GLY A 73 -20.99 2.25 6.62
CA GLY A 73 -21.48 2.14 5.26
C GLY A 73 -20.71 2.99 4.24
N LEU A 74 -19.42 3.26 4.49
CA LEU A 74 -18.59 4.05 3.57
C LEU A 74 -18.60 3.45 2.14
N ARG A 75 -18.56 2.13 2.03
CA ARG A 75 -18.56 1.42 0.75
C ARG A 75 -19.89 1.57 0.02
N GLU A 76 -21.00 1.44 0.73
CA GLU A 76 -22.37 1.61 0.23
C GLU A 76 -22.59 3.05 -0.23
N ARG A 77 -22.11 4.02 0.55
CA ARG A 77 -22.21 5.44 0.19
C ARG A 77 -21.35 5.77 -1.02
N ALA A 78 -20.13 5.22 -1.11
CA ALA A 78 -19.29 5.36 -2.29
C ALA A 78 -19.97 4.76 -3.54
N ALA A 79 -20.53 3.55 -3.44
CA ALA A 79 -21.26 2.91 -4.54
C ALA A 79 -22.51 3.72 -4.96
N TYR A 80 -23.24 4.30 -4.01
CA TYR A 80 -24.38 5.18 -4.30
C TYR A 80 -23.94 6.47 -5.03
N LEU A 81 -22.85 7.10 -4.59
CA LEU A 81 -22.33 8.30 -5.24
C LEU A 81 -21.81 7.99 -6.65
N ILE A 82 -21.08 6.87 -6.82
CA ILE A 82 -20.60 6.42 -8.13
C ILE A 82 -21.77 6.11 -9.06
N SER A 83 -22.82 5.44 -8.58
CA SER A 83 -24.00 5.13 -9.42
C SER A 83 -24.80 6.38 -9.82
N LYS A 84 -24.67 7.49 -9.09
CA LYS A 84 -25.19 8.80 -9.52
C LYS A 84 -24.36 9.48 -10.60
N MET A 85 -23.09 9.10 -10.77
CA MET A 85 -22.21 9.64 -11.82
C MET A 85 -22.48 9.01 -13.20
N LYS A 86 -23.72 8.62 -13.50
CA LYS A 86 -24.12 7.94 -14.74
C LYS A 86 -23.84 8.71 -16.04
N SER A 87 -23.63 10.03 -15.97
CA SER A 87 -23.43 10.89 -17.15
C SER A 87 -22.00 11.42 -17.31
N VAL A 88 -21.02 10.83 -16.61
CA VAL A 88 -19.62 11.25 -16.74
C VAL A 88 -19.03 10.55 -17.96
N THR A 89 -18.60 11.32 -18.97
CA THR A 89 -17.85 10.77 -20.11
C THR A 89 -16.44 10.36 -19.67
N PRO A 90 -15.78 9.39 -20.33
CA PRO A 90 -14.43 8.96 -19.99
C PRO A 90 -13.43 10.12 -19.89
N GLY A 91 -13.48 11.07 -20.83
CA GLY A 91 -12.63 12.26 -20.82
C GLY A 91 -12.86 13.18 -19.61
N ARG A 92 -14.12 13.35 -19.17
CA ARG A 92 -14.43 14.15 -17.96
C ARG A 92 -13.97 13.44 -16.69
N LEU A 93 -14.09 12.11 -16.64
CA LEU A 93 -13.59 11.29 -15.53
C LEU A 93 -12.07 11.45 -15.37
N LEU A 94 -11.32 11.32 -16.47
CA LEU A 94 -9.87 11.46 -16.47
C LEU A 94 -9.43 12.89 -16.08
N MET A 95 -10.13 13.91 -16.58
CA MET A 95 -9.88 15.31 -16.21
C MET A 95 -10.07 15.55 -14.70
N VAL A 96 -11.18 15.06 -14.12
CA VAL A 96 -11.45 15.19 -12.67
C VAL A 96 -10.40 14.43 -11.87
N TYR A 97 -10.04 13.22 -12.28
CA TYR A 97 -9.00 12.43 -11.62
C TYR A 97 -7.64 13.14 -11.64
N THR A 98 -7.21 13.68 -12.79
CA THR A 98 -5.93 14.40 -12.89
C THR A 98 -5.94 15.71 -12.11
N ALA A 99 -7.05 16.44 -12.08
CA ALA A 99 -7.20 17.63 -11.24
C ALA A 99 -7.08 17.29 -9.75
N LEU A 100 -7.82 16.29 -9.26
CA LEU A 100 -7.74 15.82 -7.88
C LEU A 100 -6.34 15.29 -7.53
N ARG A 101 -5.72 14.55 -8.46
CA ARG A 101 -4.34 14.06 -8.31
C ARG A 101 -3.33 15.19 -8.18
N THR A 102 -3.49 16.24 -8.98
CA THR A 102 -2.59 17.39 -8.95
C THR A 102 -2.74 18.15 -7.64
N LEU A 103 -3.97 18.37 -7.17
CA LEU A 103 -4.25 19.00 -5.88
C LEU A 103 -3.71 18.19 -4.70
N ALA A 104 -3.92 16.87 -4.69
CA ALA A 104 -3.37 16.00 -3.64
C ALA A 104 -1.84 16.03 -3.65
N SER A 105 -1.22 15.98 -4.83
CA SER A 105 0.23 16.06 -4.97
C SER A 105 0.78 17.39 -4.47
N ALA A 106 0.07 18.50 -4.71
CA ALA A 106 0.42 19.82 -4.18
C ALA A 106 0.38 19.86 -2.63
N LEU A 107 -0.52 19.08 -2.01
CA LEU A 107 -0.60 18.90 -0.56
C LEU A 107 0.35 17.81 -0.02
N SER A 108 1.31 17.33 -0.83
CA SER A 108 2.20 16.21 -0.51
C SER A 108 1.48 14.89 -0.19
N LEU A 109 0.21 14.76 -0.59
CA LEU A 109 -0.57 13.54 -0.49
C LEU A 109 -0.37 12.69 -1.74
N ARG A 110 0.18 11.48 -1.55
CA ARG A 110 0.35 10.52 -2.64
C ARG A 110 -0.93 9.70 -2.83
N LEU A 111 -1.79 10.16 -3.73
CA LEU A 111 -2.83 9.29 -4.28
C LEU A 111 -2.15 8.16 -5.06
N GLY A 112 -2.56 6.92 -4.83
CA GLY A 112 -1.86 5.70 -5.27
C GLY A 112 -1.34 5.72 -6.72
N GLY A 113 -0.23 5.03 -6.95
CA GLY A 113 0.45 4.99 -8.25
C GLY A 113 -0.39 4.37 -9.37
N HIS A 114 0.12 4.41 -10.61
CA HIS A 114 -0.60 3.96 -11.81
C HIS A 114 -1.14 2.52 -11.68
N VAL A 115 -0.38 1.62 -11.06
CA VAL A 115 -0.76 0.21 -10.89
C VAL A 115 -1.75 0.00 -9.74
N GLN A 116 -1.67 0.82 -8.69
CA GLN A 116 -2.46 0.64 -7.46
C GLN A 116 -3.82 1.34 -7.52
N PHE A 117 -3.99 2.35 -8.39
CA PHE A 117 -5.20 3.17 -8.41
C PHE A 117 -5.84 3.26 -9.80
N ILE A 118 -5.05 3.44 -10.86
CA ILE A 118 -5.62 3.67 -12.20
C ILE A 118 -6.19 2.37 -12.77
N ARG A 119 -5.41 1.28 -12.81
CA ARG A 119 -5.89 0.00 -13.35
C ARG A 119 -7.06 -0.62 -12.57
N PRO A 120 -7.03 -0.68 -11.23
CA PRO A 120 -8.09 -1.37 -10.49
C PRO A 120 -9.37 -0.54 -10.32
N LEU A 121 -9.32 0.79 -10.48
CA LEU A 121 -10.43 1.68 -10.16
C LEU A 121 -10.81 2.61 -11.30
N ILE A 122 -9.87 3.41 -11.81
CA ILE A 122 -10.17 4.43 -12.83
C ILE A 122 -10.53 3.78 -14.17
N LEU A 123 -9.79 2.75 -14.59
CA LEU A 123 -10.04 2.01 -15.82
C LEU A 123 -11.46 1.38 -15.84
N PRO A 124 -11.88 0.56 -14.85
CA PRO A 124 -13.24 0.00 -14.86
C PRO A 124 -14.34 1.08 -14.73
N MET A 125 -14.05 2.22 -14.09
CA MET A 125 -14.97 3.37 -14.09
C MET A 125 -15.06 4.05 -15.46
N ALA A 126 -13.95 4.16 -16.18
CA ALA A 126 -13.89 4.71 -17.54
C ALA A 126 -14.60 3.78 -18.54
N GLU A 127 -14.34 2.47 -18.48
CA GLU A 127 -15.02 1.45 -19.28
C GLU A 127 -16.55 1.45 -19.00
N GLY A 128 -16.95 1.52 -17.72
CA GLY A 128 -18.36 1.60 -17.34
C GLY A 128 -19.04 2.90 -17.81
N ALA A 129 -18.32 4.02 -17.75
CA ALA A 129 -18.76 5.30 -18.31
C ALA A 129 -18.89 5.25 -19.83
N ALA A 130 -17.93 4.63 -20.52
CA ALA A 130 -17.90 4.52 -21.96
C ALA A 130 -19.05 3.61 -22.45
N LYS A 131 -19.27 2.46 -21.80
CA LYS A 131 -20.40 1.56 -22.07
C LYS A 131 -21.76 2.24 -21.88
N ASN A 132 -21.90 3.07 -20.85
CA ASN A 132 -23.17 3.76 -20.57
C ASN A 132 -23.45 4.94 -21.50
N ASN A 133 -22.42 5.60 -22.07
CA ASN A 133 -22.60 6.75 -22.95
C ASN A 133 -22.58 6.38 -24.45
N TYR A 134 -21.85 5.33 -24.84
CA TYR A 134 -21.60 4.99 -26.25
C TYR A 134 -22.07 3.59 -26.67
N GLY A 135 -22.57 2.74 -25.74
CA GLY A 135 -23.02 1.37 -26.03
C GLY A 135 -21.94 0.31 -25.79
N GLU A 136 -22.14 -0.95 -26.24
CA GLU A 136 -21.05 -1.95 -26.19
C GLU A 136 -19.92 -1.53 -27.14
N LEU A 137 -18.76 -1.22 -26.56
CA LEU A 137 -17.55 -0.86 -27.28
C LEU A 137 -16.79 -2.13 -27.67
N ASP A 138 -16.29 -2.17 -28.90
CA ASP A 138 -15.46 -3.27 -29.40
C ASP A 138 -14.09 -3.31 -28.67
N GLU A 139 -13.40 -4.44 -28.65
CA GLU A 139 -12.12 -4.60 -27.92
C GLU A 139 -11.08 -3.55 -28.31
N LYS A 140 -11.06 -3.13 -29.59
CA LYS A 140 -10.17 -2.09 -30.11
C LYS A 140 -10.50 -0.70 -29.55
N GLU A 141 -11.79 -0.39 -29.36
CA GLU A 141 -12.23 0.89 -28.80
C GLU A 141 -11.98 0.94 -27.29
N MET A 142 -11.95 -0.21 -26.61
CA MET A 142 -11.50 -0.30 -25.22
C MET A 142 -9.98 -0.22 -25.06
N GLU A 143 -9.18 -0.69 -26.03
CA GLU A 143 -7.72 -0.53 -26.01
C GLU A 143 -7.27 0.92 -26.27
N GLU A 144 -8.10 1.75 -26.90
CA GLU A 144 -7.82 3.17 -27.17
C GLU A 144 -8.19 4.13 -26.01
N LEU A 145 -8.80 3.63 -24.92
CA LEU A 145 -9.14 4.38 -23.70
C LEU A 145 -7.97 4.54 -22.71
#